data_AF-A0A8H6VS73-F1
#
_entry.id   AF-A0A8H6VS73-F1
#
_cell.length_a   1.000
_cell.length_b   1.000
_cell.length_c   1.000
_cell.angle_alpha   90.00
_cell.angle_beta   90.00
_cell.angle_gamma   90.00
#
_symmetry.space_group_name_H-M   'P 1'
#
loop_
_entity.id
_entity.type
_entity.pdbx_description
1 polymer ?
#
loop_
_entity_poly.entity_id
_entity_poly.type
_entity_poly.pdbx_seq_one_letter_code
_entity_poly.pdbx_strand_id
1 'polypeptide(L)'
;MPRVRPLRFLPRRRVLPPQARPPVPLPTRSQTGRPPRFTGQERKYVLLQKALGKTYQAIADEMRCAWHTVYRLCKDESGIPGRPSYILNANDKLIISRFKEGRSLNSIARDSHQSFSAIWSHFHRYLVPSDPELSAKIATDPEIDAIVKRGLLVGKTPQQMARESRQSVHVIRRHVWRYQTPAKKRSCEANPQDRQQILQLMQAGKSAKDVSLTQGFTTSMISKIVHQESAKMEIPDELRRLAAEGQNAMQIAHKANLSRSLVKHFMHRLSKESVPHKSKGERQIPTRWTKSGRERLVALWNAGTTPKTIASELEKPVDQVYRALWKWKDELTRAYTLINKRRWTADEISKVLNWQKSQMSLQEIATLLPGRSIHGIRSLLRKYQE
;
A
#
# COMPACT_ATOMS: atom_id res chain seq x y z
N MET A 1 -65.05 61.07 1.42
CA MET A 1 -64.26 60.04 0.71
C MET A 1 -63.98 58.89 1.68
N PRO A 2 -64.35 57.64 1.35
CA PRO A 2 -64.56 56.58 2.32
C PRO A 2 -63.28 55.80 2.68
N ARG A 3 -63.22 55.34 3.94
CA ARG A 3 -62.17 54.49 4.51
C ARG A 3 -62.23 53.08 3.92
N VAL A 4 -61.16 52.65 3.23
CA VAL A 4 -60.99 51.26 2.80
C VAL A 4 -60.08 50.54 3.80
N ARG A 5 -60.60 49.46 4.39
CA ARG A 5 -59.95 48.62 5.39
C ARG A 5 -58.77 47.83 4.77
N PRO A 6 -57.63 47.68 5.45
CA PRO A 6 -56.63 46.69 5.05
C PRO A 6 -57.16 45.27 5.34
N LEU A 7 -56.97 44.38 4.38
CA LEU A 7 -57.36 42.97 4.46
C LEU A 7 -56.66 42.27 5.63
N ARG A 8 -57.48 41.53 6.39
CA ARG A 8 -57.09 40.68 7.52
C ARG A 8 -56.08 39.62 7.07
N PHE A 9 -55.03 39.49 7.89
CA PHE A 9 -54.20 38.32 8.14
C PHE A 9 -54.56 37.03 7.38
N LEU A 10 -53.71 36.65 6.42
CA LEU A 10 -53.46 35.24 6.15
C LEU A 10 -52.36 34.76 7.11
N PRO A 11 -52.54 33.62 7.79
CA PRO A 11 -51.50 33.09 8.66
C PRO A 11 -50.31 32.71 7.80
N ARG A 12 -49.15 33.33 8.05
CA ARG A 12 -47.86 32.82 7.58
C ARG A 12 -47.76 31.37 8.04
N ARG A 13 -47.84 30.42 7.10
CA ARG A 13 -47.37 29.06 7.36
C ARG A 13 -45.94 29.19 7.86
N ARG A 14 -45.72 28.88 9.15
CA ARG A 14 -44.37 28.59 9.64
C ARG A 14 -43.88 27.42 8.79
N VAL A 15 -42.97 27.69 7.87
CA VAL A 15 -42.11 26.64 7.32
C VAL A 15 -41.30 26.18 8.53
N LEU A 16 -41.74 25.07 9.12
CA LEU A 16 -40.96 24.37 10.13
C LEU A 16 -39.58 24.10 9.51
N PRO A 17 -38.48 24.36 10.24
CA PRO A 17 -37.17 23.87 9.80
C PRO A 17 -37.30 22.36 9.55
N PRO A 18 -36.62 21.83 8.52
CA PRO A 18 -36.69 20.40 8.22
C PRO A 18 -36.39 19.61 9.49
N GLN A 19 -37.25 18.65 9.81
CA GLN A 19 -37.10 17.78 10.97
C GLN A 19 -35.66 17.30 11.06
N ALA A 20 -34.99 17.64 12.17
CA ALA A 20 -33.70 17.08 12.50
C ALA A 20 -33.86 15.55 12.43
N ARG A 21 -33.10 14.91 11.54
CA ARG A 21 -33.06 13.46 11.45
C ARG A 21 -32.80 12.90 12.86
N PRO A 22 -33.50 11.84 13.27
CA PRO A 22 -33.28 11.26 14.59
C PRO A 22 -31.78 10.91 14.73
N PRO A 23 -31.18 11.20 15.88
CA PRO A 23 -29.78 10.88 16.11
C PRO A 23 -29.59 9.37 15.94
N VAL A 24 -28.68 8.99 15.05
CA VAL A 24 -28.23 7.61 14.90
C VAL A 24 -27.66 7.17 16.25
N PRO A 25 -28.03 5.99 16.78
CA PRO A 25 -27.53 5.51 18.06
C PRO A 25 -26.00 5.52 18.07
N LEU A 26 -25.41 6.23 19.04
CA LEU A 26 -23.97 6.30 19.23
C LEU A 26 -23.43 4.94 19.72
N PRO A 27 -22.32 4.43 19.17
CA PRO A 27 -21.73 3.20 19.65
C PRO A 27 -21.06 3.40 21.01
N THR A 28 -21.52 2.61 21.98
CA THR A 28 -20.87 2.42 23.26
C THR A 28 -19.46 1.88 23.03
N ARG A 29 -18.49 2.47 23.72
CA ARG A 29 -17.06 2.16 23.63
C ARG A 29 -16.79 0.75 24.19
N SER A 30 -17.00 -0.30 23.40
CA SER A 30 -16.66 -1.67 23.79
C SER A 30 -15.19 -1.98 23.48
N GLN A 31 -14.44 -2.02 24.56
CA GLN A 31 -13.27 -2.85 24.90
C GLN A 31 -12.82 -3.91 23.88
N THR A 32 -11.50 -4.17 23.90
CA THR A 32 -10.73 -5.20 23.18
C THR A 32 -10.29 -4.84 21.76
N GLY A 33 -9.08 -4.25 21.64
CA GLY A 33 -8.03 -4.46 20.62
C GLY A 33 -8.32 -4.75 19.14
N ARG A 34 -9.56 -4.68 18.66
CA ARG A 34 -9.96 -4.92 17.28
C ARG A 34 -10.35 -3.59 16.64
N PRO A 35 -9.94 -3.35 15.38
CA PRO A 35 -10.36 -2.15 14.67
C PRO A 35 -11.90 -2.13 14.55
N PRO A 36 -12.54 -0.96 14.74
CA PRO A 36 -13.99 -0.85 14.65
C PRO A 36 -14.46 -1.29 13.25
N ARG A 37 -15.34 -2.28 13.22
CA ARG A 37 -15.95 -2.77 11.98
C ARG A 37 -17.16 -1.88 11.67
N PHE A 38 -17.04 -1.06 10.62
CA PHE A 38 -18.18 -0.31 10.11
C PHE A 38 -19.26 -1.27 9.59
N THR A 39 -20.50 -1.00 10.01
CA THR A 39 -21.73 -1.61 9.50
C THR A 39 -21.96 -1.26 8.03
N GLY A 40 -22.79 -2.03 7.32
CA GLY A 40 -23.09 -1.79 5.91
C GLY A 40 -23.73 -0.42 5.64
N GLN A 41 -24.51 0.11 6.59
CA GLN A 41 -25.12 1.44 6.49
C GLN A 41 -24.08 2.56 6.64
N GLU A 42 -23.14 2.41 7.57
CA GLU A 42 -22.05 3.38 7.77
C GLU A 42 -21.13 3.45 6.55
N ARG A 43 -20.87 2.33 5.87
CA ARG A 43 -20.11 2.33 4.61
C ARG A 43 -20.81 3.11 3.51
N LYS A 44 -22.10 2.84 3.31
CA LYS A 44 -22.93 3.59 2.33
C LYS A 44 -22.93 5.09 2.64
N TYR A 45 -23.01 5.46 3.91
CA TYR A 45 -22.92 6.85 4.34
C TYR A 45 -21.58 7.50 3.98
N VAL A 46 -20.46 6.86 4.34
CA VAL A 46 -19.11 7.37 4.05
C VAL A 46 -18.89 7.60 2.55
N LEU A 47 -19.31 6.64 1.72
CA LEU A 47 -19.17 6.72 0.26
C LEU A 47 -20.03 7.83 -0.33
N LEU A 48 -21.27 8.00 0.16
CA LEU A 48 -22.15 9.06 -0.28
C LEU A 48 -21.57 10.43 0.07
N GLN A 49 -21.09 10.62 1.30
CA GLN A 49 -20.43 11.87 1.72
C GLN A 49 -19.15 12.14 0.91
N LYS A 50 -18.46 11.09 0.48
CA LYS A 50 -17.32 11.19 -0.44
C LYS A 50 -17.68 11.59 -1.85
N ALA A 51 -18.75 11.03 -2.41
CA ALA A 51 -19.28 11.44 -3.70
C ALA A 51 -19.71 12.93 -3.67
N LEU A 52 -20.19 13.40 -2.51
CA LEU A 52 -20.52 14.81 -2.27
C LEU A 52 -19.29 15.72 -2.01
N GLY A 53 -18.07 15.18 -2.11
CA GLY A 53 -16.83 15.96 -2.03
C GLY A 53 -16.34 16.26 -0.61
N LYS A 54 -16.94 15.68 0.44
CA LYS A 54 -16.46 15.91 1.82
C LYS A 54 -15.07 15.31 2.06
N THR A 55 -14.26 15.99 2.87
CA THR A 55 -12.91 15.51 3.23
C THR A 55 -13.00 14.29 4.16
N TYR A 56 -11.94 13.47 4.21
CA TYR A 56 -11.92 12.29 5.08
C TYR A 56 -12.02 12.69 6.55
N GLN A 57 -11.41 13.82 6.90
CA GLN A 57 -11.44 14.40 8.23
C GLN A 57 -12.88 14.81 8.62
N ALA A 58 -13.58 15.56 7.77
CA ALA A 58 -14.96 15.99 8.06
C ALA A 58 -15.92 14.80 8.29
N ILE A 59 -15.80 13.75 7.48
CA ILE A 59 -16.59 12.53 7.66
C ILE A 59 -16.20 11.80 8.95
N ALA A 60 -14.91 11.76 9.29
CA ALA A 60 -14.44 11.17 10.54
C ALA A 60 -14.93 11.93 11.77
N ASP A 61 -14.94 13.26 11.71
CA ASP A 61 -15.40 14.13 12.79
C ASP A 61 -16.92 13.93 13.01
N GLU A 62 -17.71 13.84 11.92
CA GLU A 62 -19.14 13.51 11.98
C GLU A 62 -19.39 12.12 12.58
N MET A 63 -18.56 11.13 12.23
CA MET A 63 -18.66 9.76 12.72
C MET A 63 -17.94 9.52 14.05
N ARG A 64 -17.34 10.57 14.64
CA ARG A 64 -16.50 10.51 15.86
C ARG A 64 -15.47 9.39 15.83
N CYS A 65 -14.82 9.19 14.68
CA CYS A 65 -13.80 8.18 14.49
C CYS A 65 -12.52 8.80 13.90
N ALA A 66 -11.41 8.06 13.93
CA ALA A 66 -10.18 8.58 13.36
C ALA A 66 -10.24 8.62 11.83
N TRP A 67 -9.75 9.71 11.21
CA TRP A 67 -9.79 9.93 9.76
C TRP A 67 -9.18 8.79 8.93
N HIS A 68 -8.18 8.09 9.48
CA HIS A 68 -7.53 6.96 8.82
C HIS A 68 -8.45 5.74 8.69
N THR A 69 -9.47 5.63 9.55
CA THR A 69 -10.47 4.55 9.52
C THR A 69 -11.45 4.77 8.37
N VAL A 70 -11.90 6.01 8.16
CA VAL A 70 -12.72 6.43 7.00
C VAL A 70 -11.92 6.34 5.70
N TYR A 71 -10.65 6.72 5.72
CA TYR A 71 -9.74 6.60 4.57
C TYR A 71 -9.54 5.14 4.14
N ARG A 72 -9.36 4.21 5.08
CA ARG A 72 -9.23 2.78 4.76
C ARG A 72 -10.50 2.20 4.13
N LEU A 73 -11.68 2.55 4.65
CA LEU A 73 -12.96 2.13 4.06
C LEU A 73 -13.05 2.47 2.57
N CYS A 74 -12.76 3.72 2.21
CA CYS A 74 -12.82 4.15 0.81
C CYS A 74 -11.74 3.50 -0.05
N LYS A 75 -10.67 2.98 0.56
CA LYS A 75 -9.57 2.31 -0.11
C LYS A 75 -9.89 0.83 -0.35
N ASP A 76 -10.55 0.18 0.60
CA ASP A 76 -10.87 -1.26 0.57
C ASP A 76 -12.01 -1.60 -0.41
N GLU A 77 -12.85 -0.64 -0.80
CA GLU A 77 -13.88 -0.85 -1.83
C GLU A 77 -13.39 -0.71 -3.27
N SER A 78 -12.09 -0.39 -3.50
CA SER A 78 -11.47 -0.50 -4.83
C SER A 78 -11.26 -1.95 -5.32
N GLY A 79 -11.88 -2.92 -4.65
CA GLY A 79 -12.19 -4.24 -5.22
C GLY A 79 -11.31 -5.41 -4.78
N ILE A 80 -10.22 -5.21 -4.02
CA ILE A 80 -9.42 -6.33 -3.48
C ILE A 80 -8.87 -5.97 -2.09
N PRO A 81 -9.29 -6.66 -1.00
CA PRO A 81 -8.80 -6.36 0.35
C PRO A 81 -7.28 -6.59 0.42
N GLY A 82 -6.55 -5.56 0.85
CA GLY A 82 -5.11 -5.64 1.16
C GLY A 82 -4.14 -5.07 0.10
N ARG A 83 -4.62 -4.53 -1.04
CA ARG A 83 -3.72 -3.90 -2.03
C ARG A 83 -3.77 -2.37 -1.91
N PRO A 84 -2.63 -1.67 -1.69
CA PRO A 84 -2.61 -0.23 -1.80
C PRO A 84 -2.93 0.17 -3.25
N SER A 85 -3.94 1.03 -3.45
CA SER A 85 -4.21 1.73 -4.71
C SER A 85 -2.90 2.28 -5.29
N TYR A 86 -2.41 1.64 -6.34
CA TYR A 86 -1.16 2.04 -6.98
C TYR A 86 -1.44 3.29 -7.82
N ILE A 87 -0.86 4.42 -7.45
CA ILE A 87 -0.99 5.65 -8.24
C ILE A 87 0.01 5.53 -9.40
N LEU A 88 -0.53 5.45 -10.62
CA LEU A 88 0.26 5.38 -11.85
C LEU A 88 1.10 6.65 -12.01
N ASN A 89 2.41 6.50 -12.07
CA ASN A 89 3.34 7.56 -12.45
C ASN A 89 3.35 7.74 -13.99
N ALA A 90 4.07 8.75 -14.49
CA ALA A 90 4.13 9.04 -15.92
C ALA A 90 4.74 7.88 -16.74
N ASN A 91 5.74 7.18 -16.19
CA ASN A 91 6.34 6.01 -16.83
C ASN A 91 5.36 4.83 -16.88
N ASP A 92 4.54 4.64 -15.84
CA ASP A 92 3.52 3.60 -15.82
C ASP A 92 2.47 3.82 -16.91
N LYS A 93 2.01 5.08 -17.07
CA LYS A 93 1.10 5.46 -18.15
C LYS A 93 1.73 5.22 -19.52
N LEU A 94 3.02 5.53 -19.67
CA LEU A 94 3.75 5.27 -20.91
C LEU A 94 3.84 3.77 -21.20
N ILE A 95 4.19 2.94 -20.22
CA ILE A 95 4.24 1.48 -20.34
C ILE A 95 2.85 0.93 -20.74
N ILE A 96 1.78 1.41 -20.09
CA ILE A 96 0.40 1.02 -20.41
C ILE A 96 0.04 1.42 -21.84
N SER A 97 0.32 2.65 -22.26
CA SER A 97 0.00 3.15 -23.61
C SER A 97 0.73 2.34 -24.70
N ARG A 98 2.05 2.16 -24.59
CA ARG A 98 2.84 1.38 -25.56
C ARG A 98 2.41 -0.09 -25.61
N PHE A 99 1.99 -0.65 -24.48
CA PHE A 99 1.44 -2.01 -24.46
C PHE A 99 0.06 -2.06 -25.13
N LYS A 100 -0.80 -1.06 -24.91
CA LYS A 100 -2.11 -0.95 -25.59
C LYS A 100 -1.95 -0.75 -27.11
N GLU A 101 -0.89 -0.09 -27.55
CA GLU A 101 -0.45 0.03 -28.96
C GLU A 101 0.12 -1.28 -29.54
N GLY A 102 0.18 -2.36 -28.75
CA GLY A 102 0.62 -3.69 -29.22
C GLY A 102 2.13 -3.93 -29.11
N ARG A 103 2.91 -3.03 -28.50
CA ARG A 103 4.33 -3.29 -28.28
C ARG A 103 4.54 -4.34 -27.19
N SER A 104 5.50 -5.23 -27.41
CA SER A 104 5.88 -6.23 -26.42
C SER A 104 6.54 -5.57 -25.19
N LEU A 105 6.33 -6.14 -24.00
CA LEU A 105 6.99 -5.67 -22.76
C LEU A 105 8.52 -5.73 -22.85
N ASN A 106 9.07 -6.60 -23.71
CA ASN A 106 10.51 -6.66 -23.95
C ASN A 106 11.01 -5.46 -24.77
N SER A 107 10.25 -5.05 -25.80
CA SER A 107 10.51 -3.80 -26.52
C SER A 107 10.42 -2.61 -25.58
N ILE A 108 9.38 -2.56 -24.76
CA ILE A 108 9.18 -1.46 -23.79
C ILE A 108 10.34 -1.41 -22.79
N ALA A 109 10.85 -2.55 -22.33
CA ALA A 109 12.01 -2.63 -21.44
C ALA A 109 13.29 -2.10 -22.08
N ARG A 110 13.53 -2.42 -23.36
CA ARG A 110 14.67 -1.88 -24.12
C ARG A 110 14.56 -0.37 -24.28
N ASP A 111 13.40 0.14 -24.69
CA ASP A 111 13.19 1.56 -24.92
C ASP A 111 13.25 2.41 -23.64
N SER A 112 13.08 1.79 -22.47
CA SER A 112 13.12 2.47 -21.17
C SER A 112 14.41 2.23 -20.39
N HIS A 113 15.39 1.54 -20.99
CA HIS A 113 16.65 1.14 -20.36
C HIS A 113 16.46 0.40 -19.03
N GLN A 114 15.38 -0.38 -18.90
CA GLN A 114 15.09 -1.18 -17.72
C GLN A 114 15.21 -2.67 -18.03
N SER A 115 15.52 -3.47 -17.01
CA SER A 115 15.54 -4.92 -17.20
C SER A 115 14.12 -5.43 -17.46
N PHE A 116 14.00 -6.39 -18.40
CA PHE A 116 12.73 -7.02 -18.72
C PHE A 116 12.04 -7.59 -17.47
N SER A 117 12.80 -8.20 -16.56
CA SER A 117 12.27 -8.77 -15.31
C SER A 117 11.65 -7.71 -14.38
N ALA A 118 12.25 -6.51 -14.33
CA ALA A 118 11.71 -5.39 -13.55
C ALA A 118 10.40 -4.87 -14.16
N ILE A 119 10.37 -4.62 -15.48
CA ILE A 119 9.15 -4.19 -16.18
C ILE A 119 8.05 -5.25 -16.06
N TRP A 120 8.38 -6.51 -16.30
CA TRP A 120 7.44 -7.63 -16.21
C TRP A 120 6.79 -7.73 -14.83
N SER A 121 7.63 -7.74 -13.79
CA SER A 121 7.16 -7.82 -12.40
C SER A 121 6.31 -6.61 -12.05
N HIS A 122 6.73 -5.41 -12.44
CA HIS A 122 6.03 -4.17 -12.18
C HIS A 122 4.66 -4.12 -12.89
N PHE A 123 4.67 -4.44 -14.19
CA PHE A 123 3.50 -4.47 -15.04
C PHE A 123 2.44 -5.42 -14.50
N HIS A 124 2.77 -6.69 -14.27
CA HIS A 124 1.79 -7.67 -13.79
C HIS A 124 1.36 -7.48 -12.34
N ARG A 125 2.23 -6.92 -11.49
CA ARG A 125 1.94 -6.76 -10.07
C ARG A 125 1.15 -5.49 -9.76
N TYR A 126 1.36 -4.42 -10.53
CA TYR A 126 0.80 -3.10 -10.24
C TYR A 126 -0.02 -2.51 -11.39
N LEU A 127 0.38 -2.70 -12.65
CA LEU A 127 -0.27 -2.04 -13.78
C LEU A 127 -1.50 -2.80 -14.27
N VAL A 128 -1.37 -4.11 -14.52
CA VAL A 128 -2.48 -4.99 -14.93
C VAL A 128 -3.65 -4.96 -13.94
N PRO A 129 -3.45 -5.01 -12.62
CA PRO A 129 -4.55 -4.98 -11.67
C PRO A 129 -5.16 -3.58 -11.47
N SER A 130 -4.46 -2.51 -11.87
CA SER A 130 -4.92 -1.13 -11.72
C SER A 130 -5.67 -0.61 -12.94
N ASP A 131 -5.59 -1.31 -14.07
CA ASP A 131 -6.30 -0.99 -15.32
C ASP A 131 -7.24 -2.15 -15.67
N PRO A 132 -8.57 -1.96 -15.62
CA PRO A 132 -9.53 -3.02 -15.89
C PRO A 132 -9.47 -3.54 -17.34
N GLU A 133 -9.06 -2.73 -18.31
CA GLU A 133 -8.90 -3.16 -19.70
C GLU A 133 -7.66 -4.05 -19.86
N LEU A 134 -6.55 -3.72 -19.19
CA LEU A 134 -5.37 -4.59 -19.16
C LEU A 134 -5.65 -5.87 -18.39
N SER A 135 -6.38 -5.77 -17.27
CA SER A 135 -6.84 -6.93 -16.52
C SER A 135 -7.68 -7.83 -17.42
N ALA A 136 -8.65 -7.29 -18.17
CA ALA A 136 -9.46 -8.06 -19.11
C ALA A 136 -8.61 -8.70 -20.24
N LYS A 137 -7.68 -7.94 -20.85
CA LYS A 137 -6.78 -8.45 -21.90
C LYS A 137 -5.82 -9.55 -21.42
N ILE A 138 -5.47 -9.59 -20.13
CA ILE A 138 -4.44 -10.50 -19.58
C ILE A 138 -5.03 -11.60 -18.70
N ALA A 139 -6.19 -11.38 -18.09
CA ALA A 139 -6.78 -12.31 -17.13
C ALA A 139 -7.27 -13.59 -17.79
N THR A 140 -7.74 -13.50 -19.04
CA THR A 140 -8.35 -14.60 -19.78
C THR A 140 -8.41 -14.18 -21.25
N ASP A 141 -7.33 -14.43 -21.99
CA ASP A 141 -7.47 -14.56 -23.43
C ASP A 141 -8.00 -15.99 -23.68
N PRO A 142 -9.28 -16.15 -24.06
CA PRO A 142 -9.87 -17.47 -24.27
C PRO A 142 -9.12 -18.27 -25.35
N GLU A 143 -8.41 -17.61 -26.26
CA GLU A 143 -7.58 -18.27 -27.26
C GLU A 143 -6.33 -18.89 -26.63
N ILE A 144 -5.67 -18.19 -25.70
CA ILE A 144 -4.52 -18.73 -24.95
C ILE A 144 -4.97 -19.93 -24.11
N ASP A 145 -6.12 -19.83 -23.45
CA ASP A 145 -6.67 -20.93 -22.66
C ASP A 145 -7.03 -22.15 -23.52
N ALA A 146 -7.58 -21.94 -24.73
CA ALA A 146 -7.83 -23.01 -25.69
C ALA A 146 -6.54 -23.65 -26.21
N ILE A 147 -5.50 -22.86 -26.49
CA ILE A 147 -4.17 -23.36 -26.91
C ILE A 147 -3.54 -24.15 -25.77
N VAL A 148 -3.60 -23.66 -24.54
CA VAL A 148 -3.02 -24.34 -23.37
C VAL A 148 -3.79 -25.63 -23.06
N LYS A 149 -5.12 -25.60 -23.10
CA LYS A 149 -5.95 -26.79 -22.87
C LYS A 149 -5.67 -27.88 -23.93
N ARG A 150 -5.63 -27.52 -25.21
CA ARG A 150 -5.28 -28.46 -26.30
C ARG A 150 -3.83 -28.92 -26.20
N GLY A 151 -2.89 -28.02 -25.95
CA GLY A 151 -1.48 -28.33 -25.84
C GLY A 151 -1.18 -29.30 -24.69
N LEU A 152 -1.85 -29.13 -23.54
CA LEU A 152 -1.73 -30.07 -22.42
C LEU A 152 -2.29 -31.46 -22.73
N LEU A 153 -3.40 -31.55 -23.48
CA LEU A 153 -3.96 -32.85 -23.91
C LEU A 153 -3.02 -33.60 -24.86
N VAL A 154 -2.30 -32.87 -25.72
CA VAL A 154 -1.36 -33.44 -26.70
C VAL A 154 0.07 -33.56 -26.13
N GLY A 155 0.28 -33.23 -24.85
CA GLY A 155 1.59 -33.33 -24.20
C GLY A 155 2.62 -32.30 -24.67
N LYS A 156 2.19 -31.19 -25.29
CA LYS A 156 3.10 -30.12 -25.75
C LYS A 156 3.79 -29.43 -24.58
N THR A 157 5.01 -28.95 -24.81
CA THR A 157 5.75 -28.18 -23.81
C THR A 157 5.25 -26.72 -23.74
N PRO A 158 5.43 -26.02 -22.61
CA PRO A 158 5.13 -24.59 -22.50
C PRO A 158 5.84 -23.71 -23.54
N GLN A 159 7.00 -24.15 -24.05
CA GLN A 159 7.72 -23.43 -25.11
C GLN A 159 7.05 -23.60 -26.47
N GLN A 160 6.54 -24.79 -26.80
CA GLN A 160 5.79 -25.03 -28.04
C GLN A 160 4.47 -24.25 -28.05
N MET A 161 3.72 -24.31 -26.95
CA MET A 161 2.49 -23.53 -26.78
C MET A 161 2.73 -22.00 -26.84
N ALA A 162 3.88 -21.52 -26.36
CA ALA A 162 4.26 -20.11 -26.46
C ALA A 162 4.54 -19.67 -27.89
N ARG A 163 5.16 -20.53 -28.70
CA ARG A 163 5.35 -20.28 -30.14
C ARG A 163 4.02 -20.25 -30.88
N GLU A 164 3.12 -21.19 -30.58
CA GLU A 164 1.78 -21.27 -31.21
C GLU A 164 0.90 -20.06 -30.87
N SER A 165 0.95 -19.58 -29.63
CA SER A 165 0.17 -18.42 -29.19
C SER A 165 0.84 -17.08 -29.47
N ARG A 166 2.09 -17.06 -29.94
CA ARG A 166 2.95 -15.85 -30.03
C ARG A 166 3.05 -15.10 -28.69
N GLN A 167 2.89 -15.80 -27.57
CA GLN A 167 2.96 -15.23 -26.23
C GLN A 167 4.29 -15.57 -25.55
N SER A 168 4.62 -14.85 -24.48
CA SER A 168 5.81 -15.19 -23.70
C SER A 168 5.63 -16.54 -23.01
N VAL A 169 6.71 -17.32 -22.92
CA VAL A 169 6.72 -18.61 -22.21
C VAL A 169 6.26 -18.46 -20.76
N HIS A 170 6.46 -17.30 -20.14
CA HIS A 170 6.01 -17.04 -18.77
C HIS A 170 4.49 -16.88 -18.67
N VAL A 171 3.82 -16.27 -19.66
CA VAL A 171 2.35 -16.26 -19.75
C VAL A 171 1.85 -17.69 -19.82
N ILE A 172 2.36 -18.47 -20.77
CA ILE A 172 1.93 -19.87 -20.96
C ILE A 172 2.20 -20.72 -19.73
N ARG A 173 3.36 -20.60 -19.07
CA ARG A 173 3.62 -21.31 -17.80
C ARG A 173 2.61 -20.95 -16.72
N ARG A 174 2.16 -19.70 -16.65
CA ARG A 174 1.13 -19.26 -15.70
C ARG A 174 -0.23 -19.89 -16.03
N HIS A 175 -0.62 -19.94 -17.30
CA HIS A 175 -1.86 -20.59 -17.74
C HIS A 175 -1.79 -22.11 -17.55
N VAL A 176 -0.68 -22.76 -17.90
CA VAL A 176 -0.44 -24.19 -17.64
C VAL A 176 -0.55 -24.50 -16.14
N TRP A 177 0.08 -23.68 -15.28
CA TRP A 177 -0.06 -23.81 -13.83
C TRP A 177 -1.52 -23.66 -13.38
N ARG A 178 -2.30 -22.78 -14.03
CA ARG A 178 -3.74 -22.61 -13.87
C ARG A 178 -4.60 -23.73 -14.50
N TYR A 179 -4.04 -24.74 -15.13
CA TYR A 179 -4.81 -25.94 -15.52
C TYR A 179 -4.35 -27.16 -14.71
N GLN A 180 -3.05 -27.27 -14.44
CA GLN A 180 -2.47 -28.37 -13.68
C GLN A 180 -2.69 -28.28 -12.17
N THR A 181 -2.92 -27.09 -11.61
CA THR A 181 -3.12 -26.91 -10.16
C THR A 181 -4.61 -26.79 -9.85
N PRO A 182 -5.32 -27.77 -9.27
CA PRO A 182 -6.77 -27.69 -9.03
C PRO A 182 -7.20 -26.38 -8.36
N ALA A 183 -8.38 -25.85 -8.73
CA ALA A 183 -8.87 -24.56 -8.21
C ALA A 183 -8.93 -24.52 -6.67
N LYS A 184 -9.28 -25.65 -6.01
CA LYS A 184 -9.21 -25.82 -4.56
C LYS A 184 -7.81 -25.51 -3.99
N LYS A 185 -6.73 -25.90 -4.69
CA LYS A 185 -5.35 -25.62 -4.24
C LYS A 185 -4.97 -24.13 -4.29
N ARG A 186 -5.75 -23.27 -4.97
CA ARG A 186 -5.41 -21.85 -5.23
C ARG A 186 -6.03 -20.87 -4.25
N SER A 187 -7.18 -21.20 -3.68
CA SER A 187 -7.97 -20.25 -2.87
C SER A 187 -8.45 -20.79 -1.54
N CYS A 188 -8.24 -22.08 -1.23
CA CYS A 188 -8.70 -22.62 0.04
C CYS A 188 -7.91 -22.00 1.20
N GLU A 189 -8.59 -21.21 2.04
CA GLU A 189 -8.08 -20.92 3.37
C GLU A 189 -8.07 -22.23 4.15
N ALA A 190 -6.89 -22.66 4.60
CA ALA A 190 -6.77 -23.87 5.40
C ALA A 190 -7.52 -23.67 6.73
N ASN A 191 -8.48 -24.56 6.99
CA ASN A 191 -9.25 -24.56 8.21
C ASN A 191 -8.33 -25.00 9.40
N PRO A 192 -8.77 -24.86 10.66
CA PRO A 192 -7.95 -25.25 11.81
C PRO A 192 -7.55 -26.75 11.82
N GLN A 193 -8.41 -27.64 11.33
CA GLN A 193 -8.13 -29.08 11.26
C GLN A 193 -7.08 -29.40 10.18
N ASP A 194 -7.19 -28.79 8.99
CA ASP A 194 -6.21 -28.89 7.91
C ASP A 194 -4.83 -28.42 8.39
N ARG A 195 -4.80 -27.33 9.18
CA ARG A 195 -3.56 -26.80 9.76
C ARG A 195 -2.93 -27.79 10.71
N GLN A 196 -3.71 -28.42 11.59
CA GLN A 196 -3.22 -29.45 12.50
C GLN A 196 -2.72 -30.69 11.76
N GLN A 197 -3.44 -31.16 10.74
CA GLN A 197 -3.00 -32.30 9.93
C GLN A 197 -1.73 -32.00 9.14
N ILE A 198 -1.59 -30.79 8.58
CA ILE A 198 -0.35 -30.35 7.91
C ILE A 198 0.82 -30.38 8.90
N LEU A 199 0.63 -29.89 10.13
CA LEU A 199 1.68 -29.92 11.14
C LEU A 199 2.06 -31.34 11.53
N GLN A 200 1.09 -32.23 11.76
CA GLN A 200 1.35 -33.64 12.07
C GLN A 200 2.14 -34.34 10.97
N LEU A 201 1.77 -34.13 9.70
CA LEU A 201 2.47 -34.75 8.57
C LEU A 201 3.90 -34.20 8.42
N MET A 202 4.11 -32.90 8.68
CA MET A 202 5.44 -32.29 8.67
C MET A 202 6.29 -32.77 9.85
N GLN A 203 5.71 -32.94 11.04
CA GLN A 203 6.38 -33.52 12.21
C GLN A 203 6.76 -34.98 12.00
N ALA A 204 5.95 -35.73 11.24
CA ALA A 204 6.28 -37.09 10.79
C ALA A 204 7.38 -37.14 9.70
N GLY A 205 8.04 -36.03 9.40
CA GLY A 205 9.16 -35.96 8.46
C GLY A 205 8.78 -35.92 6.98
N LYS A 206 7.49 -35.82 6.64
CA LYS A 206 7.06 -35.74 5.23
C LYS A 206 7.48 -34.40 4.62
N SER A 207 7.92 -34.43 3.36
CA SER A 207 8.32 -33.20 2.66
C SER A 207 7.09 -32.34 2.35
N ALA A 208 7.29 -31.01 2.24
CA ALA A 208 6.21 -30.11 1.85
C ALA A 208 5.56 -30.47 0.50
N LYS A 209 6.30 -31.16 -0.39
CA LYS A 209 5.79 -31.67 -1.67
C LYS A 209 4.85 -32.85 -1.45
N ASP A 210 5.20 -33.77 -0.56
CA ASP A 210 4.36 -34.93 -0.25
C ASP A 210 3.09 -34.49 0.47
N VAL A 211 3.22 -33.58 1.44
CA VAL A 211 2.06 -32.97 2.11
C VAL A 211 1.17 -32.22 1.12
N SER A 212 1.75 -31.55 0.11
CA SER A 212 1.01 -30.87 -0.97
C SER A 212 0.22 -31.83 -1.86
N LEU A 213 0.75 -33.03 -2.09
CA LEU A 213 0.07 -34.08 -2.84
C LEU A 213 -1.09 -34.66 -2.02
N THR A 214 -0.85 -34.97 -0.73
CA THR A 214 -1.86 -35.57 0.15
C THR A 214 -3.00 -34.62 0.50
N GLN A 215 -2.67 -33.40 0.95
CA GLN A 215 -3.65 -32.45 1.51
C GLN A 215 -4.24 -31.49 0.47
N GLY A 216 -3.77 -31.55 -0.78
CA GLY A 216 -4.29 -30.70 -1.83
C GLY A 216 -3.98 -29.21 -1.66
N PHE A 217 -3.03 -28.82 -0.81
CA PHE A 217 -2.54 -27.43 -0.73
C PHE A 217 -1.31 -27.22 -1.60
N THR A 218 -0.98 -25.98 -1.94
CA THR A 218 0.31 -25.68 -2.58
C THR A 218 1.45 -25.77 -1.56
N THR A 219 2.66 -26.11 -2.01
CA THR A 219 3.86 -26.12 -1.16
C THR A 219 4.08 -24.78 -0.45
N SER A 220 3.85 -23.67 -1.15
CA SER A 220 3.94 -22.31 -0.57
C SER A 220 2.94 -22.08 0.56
N MET A 221 1.70 -22.56 0.41
CA MET A 221 0.68 -22.46 1.47
C MET A 221 1.05 -23.32 2.67
N ILE A 222 1.56 -24.53 2.46
CA ILE A 222 2.04 -25.40 3.53
C ILE A 222 3.17 -24.71 4.30
N SER A 223 4.20 -24.20 3.62
CA SER A 223 5.28 -23.47 4.29
C SER A 223 4.77 -22.25 5.07
N LYS A 224 3.79 -21.53 4.53
CA LYS A 224 3.17 -20.38 5.21
C LYS A 224 2.39 -20.82 6.45
N ILE A 225 1.62 -21.91 6.38
CA ILE A 225 0.84 -22.45 7.51
C ILE A 225 1.79 -22.92 8.60
N VAL A 226 2.80 -23.74 8.26
CA VAL A 226 3.82 -24.21 9.21
C VAL A 226 4.49 -23.02 9.88
N HIS A 227 4.94 -22.03 9.13
CA HIS A 227 5.52 -20.82 9.72
C HIS A 227 4.55 -20.09 10.65
N GLN A 228 3.28 -19.93 10.26
CA GLN A 228 2.29 -19.22 11.07
C GLN A 228 1.96 -19.94 12.37
N GLU A 229 1.84 -21.27 12.34
CA GLU A 229 1.52 -22.04 13.53
C GLU A 229 2.74 -22.23 14.43
N SER A 230 3.91 -22.56 13.86
CA SER A 230 5.15 -22.64 14.64
C SER A 230 5.53 -21.30 15.28
N ALA A 231 5.22 -20.16 14.65
CA ALA A 231 5.45 -18.85 15.25
C ALA A 231 4.61 -18.59 16.52
N LYS A 232 3.46 -19.27 16.68
CA LYS A 232 2.62 -19.18 17.88
C LYS A 232 3.11 -20.08 19.01
N MET A 233 3.89 -21.12 18.70
CA MET A 233 4.42 -22.03 19.70
C MET A 233 5.44 -21.31 20.60
N GLU A 234 5.69 -21.88 21.76
CA GLU A 234 6.78 -21.44 22.62
C GLU A 234 8.12 -21.62 21.92
N ILE A 235 9.10 -20.81 22.31
CA ILE A 235 10.43 -20.84 21.70
C ILE A 235 11.09 -22.13 22.16
N PRO A 236 11.49 -23.04 21.24
CA PRO A 236 12.16 -24.27 21.62
C PRO A 236 13.40 -24.00 22.48
N ASP A 237 13.61 -24.77 23.55
CA ASP A 237 14.74 -24.55 24.46
C ASP A 237 16.10 -24.76 23.78
N GLU A 238 16.16 -25.64 22.78
CA GLU A 238 17.33 -25.80 21.92
C GLU A 238 17.69 -24.49 21.20
N LEU A 239 16.68 -23.76 20.71
CA LEU A 239 16.85 -22.45 20.08
C LEU A 239 17.34 -21.40 21.09
N ARG A 240 16.88 -21.46 22.35
CA ARG A 240 17.37 -20.59 23.43
C ARG A 240 18.85 -20.85 23.71
N ARG A 241 19.24 -22.12 23.83
CA ARG A 241 20.62 -22.53 24.07
C ARG A 241 21.54 -22.11 22.92
N LEU A 242 21.18 -22.41 21.67
CA LEU A 242 22.00 -22.07 20.51
C LEU A 242 22.10 -20.55 20.29
N ALA A 243 21.05 -19.80 20.63
CA ALA A 243 21.10 -18.33 20.60
C ALA A 243 21.99 -17.76 21.73
N ALA A 244 21.97 -18.35 22.92
CA ALA A 244 22.86 -17.99 24.03
C ALA A 244 24.33 -18.30 23.73
N GLU A 245 24.61 -19.36 22.97
CA GLU A 245 25.94 -19.70 22.43
C GLU A 245 26.43 -18.70 21.35
N GLY A 246 25.63 -17.67 21.01
CA GLY A 246 26.02 -16.63 20.05
C GLY A 246 25.97 -17.08 18.58
N GLN A 247 25.33 -18.23 18.28
CA GLN A 247 25.26 -18.73 16.92
C GLN A 247 24.35 -17.87 16.04
N ASN A 248 24.70 -17.76 14.76
CA ASN A 248 23.91 -16.97 13.83
C ASN A 248 22.65 -17.73 13.36
N ALA A 249 21.64 -17.01 12.89
CA ALA A 249 20.35 -17.59 12.50
C ALA A 249 20.43 -18.66 11.38
N MET A 250 21.53 -18.75 10.62
CA MET A 250 21.71 -19.83 9.64
C MET A 250 22.25 -21.10 10.29
N GLN A 251 23.24 -20.98 11.19
CA GLN A 251 23.79 -22.11 11.94
C GLN A 251 22.71 -22.76 12.81
N ILE A 252 21.91 -21.94 13.49
CA ILE A 252 20.79 -22.41 14.29
C ILE A 252 19.74 -23.10 13.43
N ALA A 253 19.41 -22.55 12.25
CA ALA A 253 18.46 -23.16 11.32
C ALA A 253 18.90 -24.55 10.85
N HIS A 254 20.20 -24.72 10.60
CA HIS A 254 20.77 -26.01 10.20
C HIS A 254 20.73 -27.03 11.35
N LYS A 255 21.12 -26.62 12.56
CA LYS A 255 21.15 -27.52 13.73
C LYS A 255 19.76 -27.92 14.22
N ALA A 256 18.82 -26.98 14.28
CA ALA A 256 17.46 -27.22 14.74
C ALA A 256 16.54 -27.77 13.62
N ASN A 257 17.05 -27.96 12.40
CA ASN A 257 16.26 -28.33 11.22
C ASN A 257 15.01 -27.43 11.00
N LEU A 258 15.20 -26.12 11.18
CA LEU A 258 14.14 -25.12 11.06
C LEU A 258 14.40 -24.16 9.90
N SER A 259 13.35 -23.56 9.36
CA SER A 259 13.54 -22.52 8.34
C SER A 259 14.25 -21.29 8.94
N ARG A 260 15.19 -20.71 8.19
CA ARG A 260 15.92 -19.48 8.58
C ARG A 260 14.97 -18.34 8.98
N SER A 261 13.83 -18.21 8.31
CA SER A 261 12.80 -17.22 8.62
C SER A 261 12.18 -17.43 10.00
N LEU A 262 11.91 -18.67 10.37
CA LEU A 262 11.32 -19.03 11.65
C LEU A 262 12.32 -18.83 12.80
N VAL A 263 13.59 -19.21 12.58
CA VAL A 263 14.68 -18.93 13.54
C VAL A 263 14.82 -17.43 13.79
N LYS A 264 14.82 -16.60 12.73
CA LYS A 264 14.85 -15.14 12.89
C LYS A 264 13.66 -14.63 13.70
N HIS A 265 12.47 -15.19 13.50
CA HIS A 265 11.28 -14.83 14.26
C HIS A 265 11.45 -15.17 15.75
N PHE A 266 11.95 -16.37 16.07
CA PHE A 266 12.21 -16.78 17.46
C PHE A 266 13.32 -15.98 18.12
N MET A 267 14.44 -15.74 17.44
CA MET A 267 15.52 -14.88 17.96
C MET A 267 15.01 -13.46 18.28
N HIS A 268 14.12 -12.91 17.45
CA HIS A 268 13.48 -11.61 17.71
C HIS A 268 12.54 -11.64 18.92
N ARG A 269 11.89 -12.78 19.20
CA ARG A 269 11.10 -12.96 20.42
C ARG A 269 12.01 -13.10 21.65
N LEU A 270 13.10 -13.88 21.55
CA LEU A 270 14.09 -14.00 22.63
C LEU A 270 14.71 -12.65 22.99
N SER A 271 15.06 -11.83 21.99
CA SER A 271 15.58 -10.48 22.24
C SER A 271 14.57 -9.53 22.89
N LYS A 272 13.28 -9.87 22.89
CA LYS A 272 12.24 -9.11 23.59
C LYS A 272 11.95 -9.67 24.98
N GLU A 273 12.07 -10.99 25.15
CA GLU A 273 11.94 -11.68 26.46
C GLU A 273 13.13 -11.40 27.37
N SER A 274 14.36 -11.31 26.82
CA SER A 274 15.59 -11.03 27.58
C SER A 274 15.80 -9.56 27.96
N VAL A 275 14.88 -8.67 27.55
CA VAL A 275 14.87 -7.28 27.96
C VAL A 275 13.83 -7.16 29.08
N PRO A 276 14.22 -7.19 30.38
CA PRO A 276 13.36 -6.59 31.40
C PRO A 276 13.06 -5.18 30.93
N HIS A 277 11.85 -4.66 31.17
CA HIS A 277 11.44 -3.29 30.85
C HIS A 277 12.47 -2.28 31.40
N LYS A 278 13.58 -2.09 30.69
CA LYS A 278 14.64 -1.16 31.04
C LYS A 278 14.11 0.19 30.59
N SER A 279 13.76 0.95 31.60
CA SER A 279 13.89 2.40 31.68
C SER A 279 14.57 3.00 30.44
N LYS A 280 13.86 3.95 29.83
CA LYS A 280 14.38 4.95 28.87
C LYS A 280 15.79 5.37 29.27
N GLY A 281 16.84 4.81 28.66
CA GLY A 281 18.19 5.08 29.15
C GLY A 281 19.34 4.63 28.26
N GLU A 282 19.17 3.70 27.32
CA GLU A 282 20.23 3.32 26.38
C GLU A 282 19.94 3.86 24.98
N ARG A 283 20.82 4.77 24.55
CA ARG A 283 20.87 5.52 23.29
C ARG A 283 19.78 5.12 22.30
N GLN A 284 18.66 5.84 22.38
CA GLN A 284 17.72 5.92 21.29
C GLN A 284 18.50 6.44 20.08
N ILE A 285 18.96 5.55 19.19
CA ILE A 285 19.28 5.94 17.82
C ILE A 285 18.02 6.67 17.36
N PRO A 286 18.04 8.00 17.11
CA PRO A 286 16.82 8.71 16.84
C PRO A 286 16.20 8.12 15.56
N THR A 287 15.12 7.34 15.70
CA THR A 287 14.39 6.77 14.55
C THR A 287 13.82 7.90 13.69
N ARG A 288 13.65 9.07 14.30
CA ARG A 288 13.26 10.31 13.63
C ARG A 288 14.48 11.13 13.25
N TRP A 289 14.57 11.47 11.98
CA TRP A 289 15.55 12.43 11.47
C TRP A 289 15.21 13.86 11.91
N THR A 290 16.13 14.45 12.67
CA THR A 290 16.13 15.88 13.02
C THR A 290 16.43 16.72 11.78
N LYS A 291 16.05 18.02 11.81
CA LYS A 291 16.32 18.94 10.69
C LYS A 291 17.81 19.01 10.36
N SER A 292 18.65 19.20 11.38
CA SER A 292 20.12 19.21 11.27
C SER A 292 20.69 17.89 10.74
N GLY A 293 20.14 16.75 11.18
CA GLY A 293 20.56 15.43 10.69
C GLY A 293 20.24 15.21 9.22
N ARG A 294 19.14 15.81 8.71
CA ARG A 294 18.82 15.79 7.28
C ARG A 294 19.77 16.65 6.48
N GLU A 295 19.99 17.90 6.91
CA GLU A 295 20.92 18.85 6.27
C GLU A 295 22.32 18.24 6.13
N ARG A 296 22.81 17.57 7.18
CA ARG A 296 24.10 16.88 7.17
C ARG A 296 24.13 15.67 6.24
N LEU A 297 23.05 14.87 6.19
CA LEU A 297 22.92 13.79 5.19
C LEU A 297 22.95 14.32 3.75
N VAL A 298 22.33 15.47 3.48
CA VAL A 298 22.38 16.12 2.16
C VAL A 298 23.80 16.54 1.81
N ALA A 299 24.49 17.20 2.74
CA ALA A 299 25.83 17.72 2.52
C ALA A 299 26.82 16.58 2.20
N LEU A 300 26.77 15.49 2.97
CA LEU A 300 27.63 14.32 2.74
C LEU A 300 27.29 13.61 1.42
N TRP A 301 26.01 13.50 1.08
CA TRP A 301 25.60 12.93 -0.19
C TRP A 301 26.10 13.75 -1.38
N ASN A 302 25.96 15.08 -1.31
CA ASN A 302 26.43 16.00 -2.36
C ASN A 302 27.95 16.04 -2.46
N ALA A 303 28.67 15.80 -1.35
CA ALA A 303 30.12 15.62 -1.34
C ALA A 303 30.58 14.28 -1.95
N GLY A 304 29.65 13.43 -2.43
CA GLY A 304 29.97 12.14 -3.03
C GLY A 304 30.29 11.04 -2.02
N THR A 305 30.04 11.27 -0.73
CA THR A 305 30.32 10.31 0.33
C THR A 305 29.41 9.07 0.21
N THR A 306 29.98 7.87 0.39
CA THR A 306 29.20 6.64 0.22
C THR A 306 28.15 6.46 1.33
N PRO A 307 26.98 5.84 1.07
CA PRO A 307 25.96 5.63 2.08
C PRO A 307 26.42 4.88 3.35
N LYS A 308 27.43 4.02 3.24
CA LYS A 308 28.03 3.32 4.39
C LYS A 308 28.81 4.29 5.27
N THR A 309 29.58 5.19 4.68
CA THR A 309 30.33 6.23 5.39
C THR A 309 29.37 7.24 6.03
N ILE A 310 28.33 7.66 5.30
CA ILE A 310 27.26 8.54 5.83
C ILE A 310 26.57 7.91 7.04
N ALA A 311 26.29 6.61 6.99
CA ALA A 311 25.69 5.88 8.09
C ALA A 311 26.57 5.88 9.35
N SER A 312 27.87 5.70 9.17
CA SER A 312 28.84 5.79 10.26
C SER A 312 28.92 7.20 10.85
N GLU A 313 29.00 8.23 10.01
CA GLU A 313 29.12 9.63 10.47
C GLU A 313 27.87 10.17 11.16
N LEU A 314 26.70 9.71 10.74
CA LEU A 314 25.42 10.17 11.31
C LEU A 314 24.90 9.26 12.43
N GLU A 315 25.68 8.24 12.80
CA GLU A 315 25.30 7.19 13.75
C GLU A 315 23.91 6.62 13.43
N LYS A 316 23.68 6.32 12.14
CA LYS A 316 22.44 5.75 11.63
C LYS A 316 22.67 4.38 11.02
N PRO A 317 21.71 3.46 11.15
CA PRO A 317 21.69 2.25 10.35
C PRO A 317 21.76 2.56 8.85
N VAL A 318 22.58 1.80 8.14
CA VAL A 318 22.79 1.95 6.68
C VAL A 318 21.46 1.88 5.93
N ASP A 319 20.53 1.02 6.35
CA ASP A 319 19.21 0.90 5.74
C ASP A 319 18.35 2.15 5.94
N GLN A 320 18.49 2.84 7.08
CA GLN A 320 17.81 4.09 7.37
C GLN A 320 18.35 5.23 6.50
N VAL A 321 19.66 5.25 6.24
CA VAL A 321 20.30 6.17 5.28
C VAL A 321 19.80 5.91 3.87
N TYR A 322 19.76 4.65 3.40
CA TYR A 322 19.19 4.32 2.10
C TYR A 322 17.73 4.74 1.97
N ARG A 323 16.91 4.48 2.99
CA ARG A 323 15.51 4.92 3.00
C ARG A 323 15.38 6.44 3.01
N ALA A 324 16.25 7.15 3.71
CA ALA A 324 16.28 8.60 3.76
C ALA A 324 16.66 9.19 2.39
N LEU A 325 17.76 8.70 1.81
CA LEU A 325 18.21 9.08 0.46
C LEU A 325 17.17 8.76 -0.60
N TRP A 326 16.48 7.62 -0.51
CA TRP A 326 15.40 7.25 -1.44
C TRP A 326 14.16 8.14 -1.27
N LYS A 327 13.73 8.36 -0.03
CA LYS A 327 12.53 9.14 0.29
C LYS A 327 12.70 10.63 0.00
N TRP A 328 13.92 11.13 0.14
CA TRP A 328 14.27 12.53 -0.08
C TRP A 328 15.06 12.73 -1.36
N LYS A 329 15.23 11.71 -2.21
CA LYS A 329 15.96 11.84 -3.49
C LYS A 329 15.50 13.07 -4.27
N ASP A 330 14.19 13.32 -4.29
CA ASP A 330 13.58 14.47 -4.96
C ASP A 330 13.76 15.81 -4.23
N GLU A 331 13.95 15.79 -2.91
CA GLU A 331 14.28 16.97 -2.07
C GLU A 331 15.79 17.27 -2.09
N LEU A 332 16.64 16.26 -2.29
CA LEU A 332 18.10 16.29 -2.20
C LEU A 332 18.78 16.60 -3.55
N THR A 333 18.15 16.25 -4.68
CA THR A 333 18.71 16.44 -6.03
C THR A 333 18.17 17.68 -6.77
N ARG A 334 17.30 18.47 -6.14
CA ARG A 334 16.80 19.72 -6.72
C ARG A 334 17.71 20.88 -6.31
N ALA A 335 18.09 21.69 -7.31
CA ALA A 335 18.65 23.02 -7.07
C ALA A 335 17.75 23.76 -6.08
N TYR A 336 18.37 24.43 -5.10
CA TYR A 336 17.74 25.05 -3.93
C TYR A 336 16.54 25.97 -4.28
N THR A 337 16.52 26.49 -5.50
CA THR A 337 15.45 27.31 -6.09
C THR A 337 14.10 26.59 -6.28
N LEU A 338 14.05 25.25 -6.22
CA LEU A 338 12.80 24.47 -6.40
C LEU A 338 12.24 23.88 -5.09
N ILE A 339 12.93 24.05 -3.97
CA ILE A 339 12.55 23.49 -2.65
C ILE A 339 11.35 24.24 -2.04
N ASN A 340 11.08 25.48 -2.46
CA ASN A 340 10.02 26.33 -1.88
C ASN A 340 8.63 26.22 -2.55
N LYS A 341 8.43 25.38 -3.57
CA LYS A 341 7.12 25.30 -4.27
C LYS A 341 5.93 24.81 -3.42
N ARG A 342 6.14 24.39 -2.16
CA ARG A 342 5.05 24.02 -1.22
C ARG A 342 4.85 24.97 -0.05
N ARG A 343 5.80 25.86 0.26
CA ARG A 343 5.69 26.78 1.40
C ARG A 343 5.50 28.20 0.87
N TRP A 344 4.40 28.83 1.26
CA TRP A 344 4.14 30.22 0.93
C TRP A 344 5.10 31.11 1.70
N THR A 345 5.83 31.99 1.01
CA THR A 345 6.65 33.04 1.63
C THR A 345 5.78 34.20 2.09
N ALA A 346 6.23 34.98 3.06
CA ALA A 346 5.46 36.13 3.57
C ALA A 346 5.16 37.17 2.47
N ASP A 347 6.09 37.37 1.53
CA ASP A 347 5.92 38.23 0.36
C ASP A 347 4.84 37.70 -0.59
N GLU A 348 4.88 36.41 -0.95
CA GLU A 348 3.84 35.79 -1.78
C GLU A 348 2.46 35.87 -1.14
N ILE A 349 2.36 35.67 0.19
CA ILE A 349 1.10 35.78 0.93
C ILE A 349 0.56 37.21 0.83
N SER A 350 1.41 38.20 1.07
CA SER A 350 1.04 39.61 1.01
C SER A 350 0.58 40.02 -0.39
N LYS A 351 1.27 39.56 -1.43
CA LYS A 351 0.90 39.79 -2.83
C LYS A 351 -0.46 39.17 -3.17
N VAL A 352 -0.68 37.90 -2.82
CA VAL A 352 -1.95 37.20 -3.07
C VAL A 352 -3.11 37.89 -2.35
N LEU A 353 -2.93 38.30 -1.09
CA LEU A 353 -3.97 39.01 -0.32
C LEU A 353 -4.27 40.40 -0.91
N ASN A 354 -3.26 41.13 -1.37
CA ASN A 354 -3.45 42.43 -2.01
C ASN A 354 -4.16 42.30 -3.36
N TRP A 355 -3.77 41.35 -4.20
CA TRP A 355 -4.43 41.11 -5.49
C TRP A 355 -5.88 40.62 -5.32
N GLN A 356 -6.16 39.83 -4.29
CA GLN A 356 -7.53 39.48 -3.89
C GLN A 356 -8.35 40.72 -3.52
N LYS A 357 -7.78 41.66 -2.75
CA LYS A 357 -8.45 42.93 -2.40
C LYS A 357 -8.73 43.80 -3.63
N SER A 358 -7.84 43.77 -4.61
CA SER A 358 -8.03 44.42 -5.92
C SER A 358 -8.98 43.67 -6.86
N GLN A 359 -9.70 42.64 -6.38
CA GLN A 359 -10.65 41.81 -7.13
C GLN A 359 -10.06 41.09 -8.37
N MET A 360 -8.75 40.85 -8.37
CA MET A 360 -8.09 40.11 -9.45
C MET A 360 -8.51 38.63 -9.43
N SER A 361 -8.72 38.02 -10.60
CA SER A 361 -9.16 36.64 -10.69
C SER A 361 -8.05 35.67 -10.26
N LEU A 362 -8.45 34.49 -9.75
CA LEU A 362 -7.47 33.46 -9.34
C LEU A 362 -6.60 32.96 -10.51
N GLN A 363 -7.11 33.07 -11.75
CA GLN A 363 -6.38 32.68 -12.94
C GLN A 363 -5.29 33.69 -13.26
N GLU A 364 -5.58 34.99 -13.19
CA GLU A 364 -4.58 36.07 -13.32
C GLU A 364 -3.52 35.98 -12.22
N ILE A 365 -3.92 35.77 -10.96
CA ILE A 365 -2.98 35.59 -9.85
C ILE A 365 -2.05 34.38 -10.09
N ALA A 366 -2.56 33.29 -10.66
CA ALA A 366 -1.75 32.12 -10.99
C ALA A 366 -0.76 32.38 -12.14
N THR A 367 -1.11 33.25 -13.10
CA THR A 367 -0.17 33.68 -14.15
C THR A 367 0.95 34.55 -13.61
N LEU A 368 0.67 35.37 -12.59
CA LEU A 368 1.66 36.25 -11.94
C LEU A 368 2.54 35.52 -10.91
N LEU A 369 2.21 34.28 -10.54
CA LEU A 369 2.98 33.45 -9.60
C LEU A 369 3.40 32.11 -10.24
N PRO A 370 4.43 32.10 -11.10
CA PRO A 370 4.84 30.90 -11.81
C PRO A 370 5.24 29.79 -10.82
N GLY A 371 4.57 28.65 -10.93
CA GLY A 371 4.78 27.50 -10.05
C GLY A 371 3.79 27.39 -8.88
N ARG A 372 2.85 28.33 -8.71
CA ARG A 372 1.70 28.21 -7.81
C ARG A 372 0.45 27.81 -8.61
N SER A 373 -0.28 26.82 -8.12
CA SER A 373 -1.54 26.40 -8.76
C SER A 373 -2.71 27.24 -8.25
N ILE A 374 -3.73 27.40 -9.10
CA ILE A 374 -5.02 28.04 -8.74
C ILE A 374 -5.59 27.43 -7.44
N HIS A 375 -5.51 26.10 -7.30
CA HIS A 375 -5.96 25.40 -6.09
C HIS A 375 -5.14 25.77 -4.85
N GLY A 376 -3.82 25.94 -5.01
CA GLY A 376 -2.94 26.40 -3.93
C GLY A 376 -3.28 27.81 -3.46
N ILE A 377 -3.49 28.74 -4.41
CA ILE A 377 -3.88 30.13 -4.12
C ILE A 377 -5.23 30.16 -3.37
N ARG A 378 -6.22 29.40 -3.85
CA ARG A 378 -7.53 29.28 -3.18
C ARG A 378 -7.42 28.73 -1.75
N SER A 379 -6.54 27.76 -1.52
CA SER A 379 -6.30 27.18 -0.21
C SER A 379 -5.63 28.19 0.75
N LEU A 380 -4.68 28.99 0.24
CA LEU A 380 -4.06 30.07 1.01
C LEU A 380 -5.10 31.11 1.45
N LEU A 381 -5.93 31.58 0.51
CA LEU A 381 -6.92 32.61 0.78
C LEU A 381 -7.94 32.18 1.85
N ARG A 382 -8.42 30.92 1.79
CA ARG A 382 -9.30 30.37 2.82
C ARG A 382 -8.67 30.41 4.21
N LYS A 383 -7.38 30.10 4.30
CA LYS A 383 -6.63 30.06 5.57
C LYS A 383 -6.51 31.44 6.24
N TYR A 384 -6.54 32.53 5.47
CA TYR A 384 -6.40 33.90 5.96
C TYR A 384 -7.74 34.68 5.94
N GLN A 385 -8.86 33.99 5.68
CA GLN A 385 -10.22 34.51 5.81
C GLN A 385 -10.91 34.04 7.11
N GLU A 386 -10.32 33.07 7.82
CA GLU A 386 -10.58 32.74 9.23
C GLU A 386 -9.73 33.63 10.14
#